data_AF-A0A6B3H0I4-F1
#
_entry.id   AF-A0A6B3H0I4-F1
#
_cell.length_a   1.000
_cell.length_b   1.000
_cell.length_c   1.000
_cell.angle_alpha   90.00
_cell.angle_beta   90.00
_cell.angle_gamma   90.00
#
_symmetry.space_group_name_H-M   'P 1'
#
loop_
_entity.id
_entity.type
_entity.pdbx_description
1 polymer ?
#
loop_
_entity_poly.entity_id
_entity_poly.type
_entity_poly.pdbx_seq_one_letter_code
_entity_poly.pdbx_strand_id
1 'polypeptide(L)'
;MGYWGYYVVARSAAPLDTLAALRPVGAALTLLEHRPDDWQVWECPTEGGPTDLGSMNTLAEEAGSPALFGYVMDSACVVIEAAGPHSGGWTACLARDAMAERLAADGLAVEDYFLEPPDAADRAVAWAAEAGREAAYRPLLDTFTTPADPFAEPLFFRFLDRLGILPM
;
A
#
# COMPACT_ATOMS: atom_id res chain seq x y z
N MET A 1 7.10 5.05 -20.44
CA MET A 1 7.37 3.90 -19.56
C MET A 1 7.13 4.41 -18.17
N GLY A 2 6.06 3.94 -17.53
CA GLY A 2 5.77 4.31 -16.16
C GLY A 2 6.64 3.54 -15.18
N TYR A 3 6.55 3.93 -13.93
CA TYR A 3 7.24 3.31 -12.81
C TYR A 3 6.61 1.95 -12.47
N TRP A 4 7.47 1.02 -12.08
CA TRP A 4 7.13 -0.29 -11.55
C TRP A 4 7.90 -0.49 -10.26
N GLY A 5 7.18 -0.73 -9.17
CA GLY A 5 7.82 -0.91 -7.89
C GLY A 5 6.86 -0.95 -6.73
N TYR A 6 7.41 -1.23 -5.56
CA TYR A 6 6.66 -1.26 -4.31
C TYR A 6 7.02 -0.08 -3.43
N TYR A 7 6.01 0.49 -2.80
CA TYR A 7 6.17 1.27 -1.59
C TYR A 7 5.86 0.40 -0.38
N VAL A 8 6.76 0.39 0.60
CA VAL A 8 6.61 -0.35 1.85
C VAL A 8 6.45 0.64 2.99
N VAL A 9 5.36 0.50 3.74
CA VAL A 9 4.99 1.41 4.83
C VAL A 9 4.71 0.60 6.09
N ALA A 10 5.48 0.85 7.14
CA ALA A 10 5.24 0.26 8.45
C ALA A 10 5.84 1.14 9.55
N ARG A 11 5.37 0.92 10.79
CA ARG A 11 5.93 1.58 11.97
C ARG A 11 6.87 0.63 12.69
N SER A 12 8.12 1.03 12.86
CA SER A 12 9.12 0.23 13.58
C SER A 12 10.23 1.10 14.12
N ALA A 13 10.65 0.86 15.35
CA ALA A 13 11.83 1.52 15.94
C ALA A 13 13.14 1.11 15.25
N ALA A 14 13.18 -0.08 14.63
CA ALA A 14 14.30 -0.53 13.81
C ALA A 14 14.03 -0.22 12.32
N PRO A 15 15.07 0.05 11.51
CA PRO A 15 14.94 0.20 10.06
C PRO A 15 14.27 -1.02 9.41
N LEU A 16 13.31 -0.79 8.51
CA LEU A 16 12.50 -1.88 7.93
C LEU A 16 13.34 -2.90 7.14
N ASP A 17 14.41 -2.47 6.47
CA ASP A 17 15.34 -3.32 5.74
C ASP A 17 16.10 -4.34 6.63
N THR A 18 16.12 -4.12 7.94
CA THR A 18 16.77 -5.02 8.90
C THR A 18 15.84 -6.12 9.43
N LEU A 19 14.52 -5.93 9.29
CA LEU A 19 13.48 -6.88 9.71
C LEU A 19 13.56 -8.16 8.88
N ALA A 20 13.32 -9.31 9.52
CA ALA A 20 13.39 -10.61 8.88
C ALA A 20 12.45 -10.72 7.67
N ALA A 21 11.28 -10.09 7.74
CA ALA A 21 10.31 -10.03 6.64
C ALA A 21 10.89 -9.40 5.36
N LEU A 22 11.71 -8.36 5.48
CA LEU A 22 12.21 -7.56 4.34
C LEU A 22 13.70 -7.75 4.07
N ARG A 23 14.43 -8.44 4.95
CA ARG A 23 15.86 -8.73 4.79
C ARG A 23 16.24 -9.32 3.42
N PRO A 24 15.46 -10.22 2.80
CA PRO A 24 15.79 -10.75 1.47
C PRO A 24 15.89 -9.68 0.38
N VAL A 25 15.14 -8.59 0.52
CA VAL A 25 15.06 -7.47 -0.43
C VAL A 25 15.70 -6.18 0.11
N GLY A 26 16.30 -6.22 1.30
CA GLY A 26 16.85 -5.05 2.00
C GLY A 26 17.85 -4.24 1.18
N ALA A 27 18.65 -4.89 0.33
CA ALA A 27 19.60 -4.20 -0.54
C ALA A 27 18.95 -3.40 -1.70
N ALA A 28 17.72 -3.74 -2.07
CA ALA A 28 16.93 -3.04 -3.09
C ALA A 28 16.01 -1.98 -2.49
N LEU A 29 15.80 -2.00 -1.16
CA LEU A 29 15.00 -1.03 -0.45
C LEU A 29 15.75 0.30 -0.30
N THR A 30 15.11 1.37 -0.71
CA THR A 30 15.59 2.75 -0.53
C THR A 30 14.63 3.49 0.39
N LEU A 31 15.14 4.03 1.49
CA LEU A 31 14.34 4.83 2.42
C LEU A 31 13.92 6.14 1.74
N LEU A 32 12.62 6.38 1.65
CA LEU A 32 12.07 7.65 1.15
C LEU A 32 11.80 8.62 2.30
N GLU A 33 11.15 8.15 3.36
CA GLU A 33 10.82 8.99 4.50
C GLU A 33 10.86 8.21 5.82
N HIS A 34 11.38 8.86 6.86
CA HIS A 34 11.30 8.39 8.24
C HIS A 34 10.72 9.49 9.12
N ARG A 35 9.61 9.18 9.79
CA ARG A 35 8.86 10.11 10.62
C ARG A 35 9.21 10.01 12.10
N PRO A 36 8.97 11.08 12.90
CA PRO A 36 9.28 11.10 14.33
C PRO A 36 8.52 10.09 15.20
N ASP A 37 7.45 9.51 14.68
CA ASP A 37 6.61 8.49 15.32
C ASP A 37 6.94 7.06 14.83
N ASP A 38 8.14 6.89 14.26
CA ASP A 38 8.71 5.64 13.77
C ASP A 38 8.04 5.06 12.52
N TRP A 39 7.15 5.82 11.88
CA TRP A 39 6.63 5.46 10.55
C TRP A 39 7.72 5.63 9.51
N GLN A 40 7.90 4.60 8.69
CA GLN A 40 8.88 4.59 7.62
C GLN A 40 8.20 4.26 6.29
N VAL A 41 8.61 4.98 5.24
CA VAL A 41 8.20 4.74 3.86
C VAL A 41 9.46 4.39 3.07
N TRP A 42 9.46 3.21 2.49
CA TRP A 42 10.55 2.70 1.67
C TRP A 42 10.06 2.41 0.26
N GLU A 43 10.97 2.49 -0.69
CA GLU A 43 10.75 2.17 -2.09
C GLU A 43 11.58 0.95 -2.48
N CYS A 44 10.98 0.01 -3.21
CA CYS A 44 11.67 -1.09 -3.86
C CYS A 44 11.30 -1.07 -5.35
N PRO A 45 12.11 -0.41 -6.21
CA PRO A 45 11.91 -0.44 -7.65
C PRO A 45 11.99 -1.88 -8.17
N THR A 46 11.21 -2.20 -9.19
CA THR A 46 11.22 -3.53 -9.80
C THR A 46 11.50 -3.45 -11.30
N GLU A 47 12.58 -4.08 -11.73
CA GLU A 47 12.91 -4.22 -13.16
C GLU A 47 12.31 -5.53 -13.69
N GLY A 48 11.12 -5.46 -14.30
CA GLY A 48 10.58 -6.58 -15.10
C GLY A 48 9.55 -7.49 -14.41
N GLY A 49 8.91 -7.05 -13.32
CA GLY A 49 7.80 -7.77 -12.68
C GLY A 49 7.79 -7.61 -11.17
N PRO A 50 6.78 -8.13 -10.46
CA PRO A 50 6.69 -8.01 -9.01
C PRO A 50 7.89 -8.67 -8.32
N THR A 51 8.62 -7.90 -7.51
CA THR A 51 9.61 -8.44 -6.56
C THR A 51 8.90 -9.10 -5.39
N ASP A 52 9.31 -10.30 -5.03
CA ASP A 52 8.83 -10.99 -3.83
C ASP A 52 9.33 -10.29 -2.57
N LEU A 53 8.51 -9.36 -2.04
CA LEU A 53 8.76 -8.68 -0.77
C LEU A 53 8.44 -9.55 0.46
N GLY A 54 7.95 -10.77 0.26
CA GLY A 54 7.46 -11.64 1.32
C GLY A 54 6.05 -11.27 1.81
N SER A 55 5.71 -11.78 3.00
CA SER A 55 4.35 -11.67 3.55
C SER A 55 4.16 -10.38 4.34
N MET A 56 3.22 -9.55 3.91
CA MET A 56 2.80 -8.35 4.63
C MET A 56 2.23 -8.67 6.03
N ASN A 57 1.61 -9.84 6.24
CA ASN A 57 1.15 -10.24 7.57
C ASN A 57 2.34 -10.46 8.51
N THR A 58 3.41 -11.09 8.01
CA THR A 58 4.63 -11.31 8.78
C THR A 58 5.32 -9.99 9.11
N LEU A 59 5.31 -9.03 8.19
CA LEU A 59 5.82 -7.69 8.47
C LEU A 59 5.00 -6.98 9.56
N ALA A 60 3.67 -7.02 9.48
CA ALA A 60 2.79 -6.42 10.49
C ALA A 60 2.98 -7.05 11.89
N GLU A 61 3.14 -8.38 11.94
CA GLU A 61 3.45 -9.12 13.18
C GLU A 61 4.82 -8.77 13.74
N GLU A 62 5.86 -8.74 12.91
CA GLU A 62 7.24 -8.44 13.33
C GLU A 62 7.39 -6.97 13.78
N ALA A 63 6.74 -6.05 13.09
CA ALA A 63 6.68 -4.64 13.46
C ALA A 63 5.78 -4.37 14.68
N GLY A 64 4.92 -5.34 15.05
CA GLY A 64 3.94 -5.19 16.12
C GLY A 64 2.90 -4.09 15.87
N SER A 65 2.74 -3.67 14.61
CA SER A 65 1.88 -2.57 14.20
C SER A 65 1.39 -2.77 12.77
N PRO A 66 0.32 -2.07 12.34
CA PRO A 66 -0.17 -2.20 10.99
C PRO A 66 0.88 -1.82 9.94
N ALA A 67 0.96 -2.64 8.88
CA ALA A 67 1.86 -2.48 7.75
C ALA A 67 1.09 -2.51 6.42
N LEU A 68 1.69 -1.93 5.38
CA LEU A 68 1.09 -1.74 4.09
C LEU A 68 2.12 -1.77 2.96
N PHE A 69 1.78 -2.45 1.87
CA PHE A 69 2.47 -2.38 0.58
C PHE A 69 1.59 -1.69 -0.46
N GLY A 70 2.20 -0.81 -1.25
CA GLY A 70 1.62 -0.21 -2.44
C GLY A 70 2.40 -0.64 -3.66
N TYR A 71 1.87 -1.55 -4.48
CA TYR A 71 2.52 -2.00 -5.70
C TYR A 71 2.03 -1.19 -6.90
N VAL A 72 2.92 -0.38 -7.47
CA VAL A 72 2.64 0.46 -8.63
C VAL A 72 2.96 -0.30 -9.92
N MET A 73 2.01 -0.26 -10.85
CA MET A 73 2.12 -0.95 -12.14
C MET A 73 2.02 0.06 -13.29
N ASP A 74 3.15 0.29 -13.97
CA ASP A 74 3.30 1.22 -15.10
C ASP A 74 2.83 2.65 -14.79
N SER A 75 2.93 3.07 -13.53
CA SER A 75 2.30 4.29 -13.00
C SER A 75 0.79 4.42 -13.27
N ALA A 76 0.11 3.38 -13.73
CA ALA A 76 -1.28 3.44 -14.17
C ALA A 76 -2.26 3.09 -13.04
N CYS A 77 -1.86 2.17 -12.15
CA CYS A 77 -2.65 1.73 -11.01
C CYS A 77 -1.76 1.29 -9.85
N VAL A 78 -2.34 1.21 -8.66
CA VAL A 78 -1.66 0.73 -7.45
C VAL A 78 -2.48 -0.36 -6.78
N VAL A 79 -1.86 -1.50 -6.52
CA VAL A 79 -2.42 -2.53 -5.64
C VAL A 79 -2.03 -2.20 -4.21
N ILE A 80 -3.02 -2.19 -3.32
CA ILE A 80 -2.84 -2.01 -1.88
C ILE A 80 -2.96 -3.36 -1.22
N GLU A 81 -1.92 -3.78 -0.51
CA GLU A 81 -1.94 -4.93 0.39
C GLU A 81 -1.65 -4.41 1.79
N ALA A 82 -2.60 -4.55 2.70
CA ALA A 82 -2.45 -4.01 4.05
C ALA A 82 -2.89 -5.01 5.11
N ALA A 83 -2.18 -5.02 6.22
CA ALA A 83 -2.49 -5.87 7.37
C ALA A 83 -2.21 -5.13 8.66
N GLY A 84 -3.04 -5.44 9.65
CA GLY A 84 -2.73 -5.20 11.05
C GLY A 84 -2.76 -6.50 11.83
N PRO A 85 -2.01 -6.58 12.94
CA PRO A 85 -2.10 -7.69 13.90
C PRO A 85 -3.54 -8.03 14.33
N HIS A 86 -4.47 -7.07 14.32
CA HIS A 86 -5.86 -7.25 14.74
C HIS A 86 -6.88 -7.01 13.61
N SER A 87 -6.65 -6.04 12.73
CA SER A 87 -7.54 -5.73 11.60
C SER A 87 -7.48 -6.77 10.48
N GLY A 88 -6.42 -7.60 10.48
CA GLY A 88 -6.19 -8.65 9.50
C GLY A 88 -5.76 -8.12 8.13
N GLY A 89 -5.42 -9.05 7.23
CA GLY A 89 -5.02 -8.74 5.86
C GLY A 89 -6.21 -8.37 4.96
N TRP A 90 -6.01 -7.38 4.10
CA TRP A 90 -6.95 -7.00 3.05
C TRP A 90 -6.21 -6.46 1.82
N THR A 91 -6.88 -6.55 0.67
CA THR A 91 -6.32 -6.11 -0.60
C THR A 91 -7.32 -5.22 -1.35
N ALA A 92 -6.85 -4.11 -1.88
CA ALA A 92 -7.64 -3.18 -2.68
C ALA A 92 -6.81 -2.60 -3.83
N CYS A 93 -7.43 -1.72 -4.63
CA CYS A 93 -6.77 -1.10 -5.77
C CYS A 93 -7.12 0.39 -5.87
N LEU A 94 -6.12 1.21 -6.17
CA LEU A 94 -6.24 2.61 -6.56
C LEU A 94 -6.14 2.74 -8.08
N ALA A 95 -6.86 3.71 -8.66
CA ALA A 95 -7.08 3.82 -10.10
C ALA A 95 -7.67 2.51 -10.68
N ARG A 96 -8.78 2.08 -10.07
CA ARG A 96 -9.45 0.80 -10.33
C ARG A 96 -9.76 0.55 -11.81
N ASP A 97 -10.13 1.58 -12.55
CA ASP A 97 -10.46 1.47 -13.98
C ASP A 97 -9.26 0.96 -14.80
N ALA A 98 -8.06 1.50 -14.55
CA ALA A 98 -6.85 1.06 -15.23
C ALA A 98 -6.47 -0.39 -14.88
N MET A 99 -6.70 -0.81 -13.63
CA MET A 99 -6.53 -2.20 -13.22
C MET A 99 -7.57 -3.12 -13.88
N ALA A 100 -8.82 -2.69 -13.97
CA ALA A 100 -9.89 -3.45 -14.61
C ALA A 100 -9.60 -3.68 -16.09
N GLU A 101 -9.14 -2.66 -16.82
CA GLU A 101 -8.71 -2.78 -18.21
C GLU A 101 -7.56 -3.79 -18.36
N ARG A 102 -6.60 -3.76 -17.42
CA ARG A 102 -5.47 -4.69 -17.42
C ARG A 102 -5.91 -6.14 -17.21
N LEU A 103 -6.76 -6.40 -16.21
CA LEU A 103 -7.25 -7.74 -15.90
C LEU A 103 -8.18 -8.28 -17.00
N ALA A 104 -8.98 -7.40 -17.62
CA ALA A 104 -9.87 -7.76 -18.71
C ALA A 104 -9.10 -8.31 -19.94
N ALA A 105 -7.86 -7.85 -20.17
CA ALA A 105 -7.00 -8.40 -21.22
C ALA A 105 -6.70 -9.90 -21.04
N ASP A 106 -6.70 -10.37 -19.80
CA ASP A 106 -6.51 -11.77 -19.41
C ASP A 106 -7.85 -12.48 -19.09
N GLY A 107 -8.99 -11.82 -19.31
CA GLY A 107 -10.33 -12.36 -19.06
C GLY A 107 -10.73 -12.44 -17.58
N LEU A 108 -10.08 -11.66 -16.71
CA LEU A 108 -10.29 -11.62 -15.27
C LEU A 108 -11.09 -10.37 -14.87
N ALA A 109 -11.86 -10.46 -13.78
CA ALA A 109 -12.58 -9.33 -13.21
C ALA A 109 -11.84 -8.77 -11.99
N VAL A 110 -11.83 -7.44 -11.84
CA VAL A 110 -11.13 -6.76 -10.73
C VAL A 110 -11.79 -7.07 -9.38
N GLU A 111 -13.09 -7.34 -9.38
CA GLU A 111 -13.90 -7.75 -8.22
C GLU A 111 -13.46 -9.09 -7.62
N ASP A 112 -12.86 -9.96 -8.42
CA ASP A 112 -12.41 -11.29 -7.95
C ASP A 112 -11.14 -11.19 -7.08
N TYR A 113 -10.41 -10.07 -7.17
CA TYR A 113 -9.10 -9.88 -6.53
C TYR A 113 -9.08 -8.77 -5.49
N PHE A 114 -9.92 -7.75 -5.65
CA PHE A 114 -9.85 -6.52 -4.86
C PHE A 114 -11.21 -6.18 -4.27
N LEU A 115 -11.19 -5.77 -3.00
CA LEU A 115 -12.37 -5.22 -2.34
C LEU A 115 -12.99 -4.08 -3.16
N GLU A 116 -14.31 -3.97 -3.09
CA GLU A 116 -15.01 -2.81 -3.65
C GLU A 116 -14.61 -1.53 -2.89
N PRO A 117 -14.61 -0.35 -3.54
CA PRO A 117 -14.17 0.89 -2.90
C PRO A 117 -14.80 1.19 -1.53
N PRO A 118 -16.11 0.95 -1.29
CA PRO A 118 -16.71 1.12 0.04
C PRO A 118 -16.10 0.20 1.11
N ASP A 119 -15.93 -1.08 0.80
CA ASP A 119 -15.36 -2.06 1.74
C ASP A 119 -13.88 -1.80 1.99
N ALA A 120 -13.14 -1.41 0.94
CA ALA A 120 -11.74 -1.01 1.05
C ALA A 120 -11.58 0.22 1.96
N ALA A 121 -12.48 1.20 1.84
CA ALA A 121 -12.49 2.37 2.72
C ALA A 121 -12.78 2.01 4.18
N ASP A 122 -13.73 1.11 4.44
CA ASP A 122 -14.01 0.62 5.79
C ASP A 122 -12.81 -0.11 6.40
N ARG A 123 -12.14 -0.96 5.62
CA ARG A 123 -10.91 -1.65 6.04
C ARG A 123 -9.77 -0.68 6.31
N ALA A 124 -9.60 0.34 5.47
CA ALA A 124 -8.60 1.39 5.66
C ALA A 124 -8.84 2.19 6.94
N VAL A 125 -10.10 2.52 7.27
CA VAL A 125 -10.45 3.18 8.54
C VAL A 125 -10.10 2.31 9.74
N ALA A 126 -10.46 1.02 9.72
CA ALA A 126 -10.14 0.09 10.80
C ALA A 126 -8.62 -0.09 10.98
N TRP A 127 -7.88 -0.20 9.87
CA TRP A 127 -6.43 -0.29 9.85
C TRP A 127 -5.79 0.97 10.45
N ALA A 128 -6.28 2.17 10.08
CA ALA A 128 -5.80 3.43 10.63
C ALA A 128 -6.08 3.55 12.13
N ALA A 129 -7.28 3.14 12.58
CA ALA A 129 -7.64 3.13 13.99
C ALA A 129 -6.73 2.22 14.82
N GLU A 130 -6.36 1.03 14.31
CA GLU A 130 -5.39 0.15 14.95
C GLU A 130 -3.99 0.77 15.02
N ALA A 131 -3.60 1.51 13.98
CA ALA A 131 -2.37 2.30 13.95
C ALA A 131 -2.38 3.51 14.91
N GLY A 132 -3.48 3.73 15.65
CA GLY A 132 -3.65 4.88 16.54
C GLY A 132 -3.94 6.19 15.79
N ARG A 133 -4.45 6.11 14.56
CA ARG A 133 -4.81 7.25 13.71
C ARG A 133 -6.32 7.34 13.53
N GLU A 134 -6.78 8.56 13.30
CA GLU A 134 -8.17 8.82 12.95
C GLU A 134 -8.25 9.15 11.46
N ALA A 135 -8.71 8.18 10.66
CA ALA A 135 -8.94 8.36 9.24
C ALA A 135 -10.44 8.51 8.97
N ALA A 136 -10.81 9.45 8.10
CA ALA A 136 -12.19 9.66 7.73
C ALA A 136 -12.59 8.78 6.53
N TYR A 137 -13.71 8.06 6.66
CA TYR A 137 -14.23 7.17 5.62
C TYR A 137 -14.42 7.86 4.26
N ARG A 138 -15.05 9.05 4.25
CA ARG A 138 -15.39 9.76 3.01
C ARG A 138 -14.15 10.12 2.17
N PRO A 139 -13.11 10.77 2.72
CA PRO A 139 -11.86 11.01 1.98
C PRO A 139 -11.16 9.74 1.48
N LEU A 140 -11.23 8.63 2.22
CA LEU A 140 -10.65 7.35 1.80
C LEU A 140 -11.43 6.76 0.62
N LEU A 141 -12.77 6.73 0.72
CA LEU A 141 -13.63 6.31 -0.37
C LEU A 141 -13.40 7.14 -1.63
N ASP A 142 -13.35 8.47 -1.49
CA ASP A 142 -13.07 9.36 -2.62
C ASP A 142 -11.73 8.99 -3.28
N THR A 143 -10.71 8.66 -2.48
CA THR A 143 -9.39 8.23 -2.98
C THR A 143 -9.46 6.90 -3.73
N PHE A 144 -10.20 5.90 -3.24
CA PHE A 144 -10.39 4.62 -3.95
C PHE A 144 -11.19 4.75 -5.26
N THR A 145 -12.07 5.76 -5.36
CA THR A 145 -12.87 6.02 -6.57
C THR A 145 -12.22 7.00 -7.55
N THR A 146 -11.12 7.65 -7.16
CA THR A 146 -10.44 8.62 -8.00
C THR A 146 -9.58 7.91 -9.06
N PRO A 147 -9.69 8.26 -10.35
CA PRO A 147 -8.78 7.77 -11.38
C PRO A 147 -7.37 8.38 -11.23
N ALA A 148 -6.35 7.71 -11.77
CA ALA A 148 -5.01 8.29 -11.87
C ALA A 148 -4.99 9.51 -12.82
N ASP A 149 -4.17 10.52 -12.51
CA ASP A 149 -3.99 11.71 -13.36
C ASP A 149 -2.59 12.32 -13.21
N PRO A 150 -1.69 12.21 -14.22
CA PRO A 150 -1.61 11.12 -15.20
C PRO A 150 -0.99 9.84 -14.59
N PHE A 151 -0.50 9.92 -13.36
CA PHE A 151 0.23 8.86 -12.66
C PHE A 151 -0.51 8.46 -11.37
N ALA A 152 -0.36 7.21 -10.94
CA ALA A 152 -1.06 6.63 -9.80
C ALA A 152 -0.31 6.81 -8.47
N GLU A 153 0.99 7.06 -8.51
CA GLU A 153 1.85 7.29 -7.34
C GLU A 153 1.35 8.46 -6.48
N PRO A 154 0.98 9.64 -7.04
CA PRO A 154 0.38 10.71 -6.25
C PRO A 154 -0.92 10.30 -5.54
N LEU A 155 -1.68 9.36 -6.11
CA LEU A 155 -2.89 8.83 -5.49
C LEU A 155 -2.56 7.93 -4.30
N PHE A 156 -1.47 7.16 -4.38
CA PHE A 156 -0.94 6.39 -3.26
C PHE A 156 -0.46 7.29 -2.10
N PHE A 157 0.30 8.34 -2.37
CA PHE A 157 0.73 9.27 -1.32
C PHE A 157 -0.46 10.04 -0.72
N ARG A 158 -1.46 10.41 -1.54
CA ARG A 158 -2.72 10.96 -1.03
C ARG A 158 -3.44 9.96 -0.12
N PHE A 159 -3.42 8.67 -0.45
CA PHE A 159 -4.00 7.64 0.39
C PHE A 159 -3.27 7.54 1.75
N LEU A 160 -1.93 7.61 1.77
CA LEU A 160 -1.15 7.67 3.02
C LEU A 160 -1.43 8.93 3.85
N ASP A 161 -1.66 10.07 3.20
CA ASP A 161 -2.14 11.30 3.86
C ASP A 161 -3.51 11.08 4.53
N ARG A 162 -4.46 10.47 3.81
CA ARG A 162 -5.81 10.19 4.35
C ARG A 162 -5.81 9.19 5.50
N LEU A 163 -4.81 8.31 5.57
CA LEU A 163 -4.58 7.42 6.70
C LEU A 163 -3.91 8.11 7.90
N GLY A 164 -3.43 9.34 7.75
CA GLY A 164 -2.69 10.07 8.78
C GLY A 164 -1.27 9.56 9.02
N ILE A 165 -0.69 8.86 8.03
CA ILE A 165 0.70 8.36 8.09
C ILE A 165 1.65 9.40 7.53
N LEU A 166 1.34 9.93 6.35
CA LEU A 166 2.17 10.87 5.63
C LEU A 166 1.38 12.14 5.31
N PRO A 167 1.28 13.09 6.27
CA PRO A 167 0.62 14.36 6.01
C PRO A 167 1.32 15.11 4.88
N MET A 168 0.58 15.38 3.80
CA MET A 168 1.03 16.13 2.62
C MET A 168 0.68 17.62 2.70
#